data_AF-A0A4Q2LRL3-F1
#
_entry.id   AF-A0A4Q2LRL3-F1
#
_cell.length_a   1.000
_cell.length_b   1.000
_cell.length_c   1.000
_cell.angle_alpha   90.00
_cell.angle_beta   90.00
_cell.angle_gamma   90.00
#
_symmetry.space_group_name_H-M   'P 1'
#
loop_
_entity.id
_entity.type
_entity.pdbx_description
1 polymer ?
#
loop_
_entity_poly.entity_id
_entity_poly.type
_entity_poly.pdbx_seq_one_letter_code
_entity_poly.pdbx_strand_id
1 'polypeptide(L)'
;MKPTVQVLDSEVAAIHAVRELNQRGYRQEDIFVLTHNDDQTDILAETTNSNKIGVSEEGVFNSLANMFRSQGDELRSKLESIGLTDREAAQYERELDRGRVLVIAKLH
;
A
#
# COMPACT_ATOMS: atom_id res chain seq x y z
N MET A 1 3.45 -14.40 -11.85
CA MET A 1 2.07 -14.30 -11.32
C MET A 1 1.59 -12.87 -11.47
N LYS A 2 0.27 -12.62 -11.59
CA LYS A 2 -0.25 -11.24 -11.61
C LYS A 2 -0.23 -10.65 -10.18
N PRO A 3 0.20 -9.40 -10.00
CA PRO A 3 0.09 -8.73 -8.71
C PRO A 3 -1.39 -8.58 -8.33
N THR A 4 -1.70 -8.76 -7.04
CA THR A 4 -3.03 -8.49 -6.50
C THR A 4 -3.10 -7.02 -6.13
N VAL A 5 -4.05 -6.29 -6.70
CA VAL A 5 -4.24 -4.86 -6.43
C VAL A 5 -5.59 -4.65 -5.75
N GLN A 6 -5.57 -3.95 -4.62
CA GLN A 6 -6.76 -3.57 -3.86
C GLN A 6 -6.84 -2.05 -3.79
N VAL A 7 -8.00 -1.51 -4.15
CA VAL A 7 -8.31 -0.07 -4.04
C VAL A 7 -9.21 0.10 -2.82
N LEU A 8 -8.79 0.95 -1.90
CA LEU A 8 -9.38 1.14 -0.58
C LEU A 8 -9.67 2.62 -0.38
N ASP A 9 -10.69 2.93 0.41
CA ASP A 9 -11.15 4.31 0.59
C ASP A 9 -10.42 5.05 1.73
N SER A 10 -9.57 4.35 2.51
CA SER A 10 -8.85 4.94 3.64
C SER A 10 -7.58 4.17 3.99
N GLU A 11 -6.64 4.85 4.65
CA GLU A 11 -5.35 4.27 5.08
C GLU A 11 -5.54 3.22 6.18
N VAL A 12 -6.52 3.39 7.06
CA VAL A 12 -6.91 2.37 8.06
C VAL A 12 -7.32 1.07 7.35
N ALA A 13 -8.09 1.16 6.27
CA ALA A 13 -8.47 -0.02 5.49
C ALA A 13 -7.25 -0.67 4.83
N ALA A 14 -6.26 0.12 4.41
CA ALA A 14 -4.99 -0.39 3.87
C ALA A 14 -4.20 -1.20 4.91
N ILE A 15 -4.14 -0.75 6.16
CA ILE A 15 -3.51 -1.51 7.25
C ILE A 15 -4.17 -2.87 7.43
N HIS A 16 -5.51 -2.91 7.45
CA HIS A 16 -6.25 -4.16 7.55
C HIS A 16 -5.92 -5.10 6.38
N ALA A 17 -5.92 -4.58 5.14
CA ALA A 17 -5.59 -5.35 3.96
C ALA A 17 -4.14 -5.90 4.00
N VAL A 18 -3.16 -5.09 4.43
CA VAL A 18 -1.76 -5.52 4.60
C VAL A 18 -1.66 -6.64 5.64
N ARG A 19 -2.39 -6.54 6.74
CA ARG A 19 -2.42 -7.59 7.78
C ARG A 19 -3.02 -8.88 7.25
N GLU A 20 -4.12 -8.81 6.51
CA GLU A 20 -4.72 -9.98 5.86
C GLU A 20 -3.77 -10.62 4.85
N LEU A 21 -3.07 -9.82 4.05
CA LEU A 21 -2.06 -10.30 3.11
C LEU A 21 -0.90 -11.00 3.83
N ASN A 22 -0.38 -10.43 4.93
CA ASN A 22 0.63 -11.10 5.76
C ASN A 22 0.12 -12.43 6.32
N GLN A 23 -1.12 -12.49 6.82
CA GLN A 23 -1.73 -13.74 7.32
C GLN A 23 -1.90 -14.80 6.22
N ARG A 24 -2.09 -14.36 4.98
CA ARG A 24 -2.15 -15.23 3.79
C ARG A 24 -0.77 -15.71 3.33
N GLY A 25 0.31 -15.25 3.97
CA GLY A 25 1.68 -15.68 3.70
C GLY A 25 2.46 -14.76 2.76
N TYR A 26 1.93 -13.58 2.40
CA TYR A 26 2.69 -12.58 1.66
C TYR A 26 3.72 -11.94 2.56
N ARG A 27 4.95 -11.80 2.07
CA ARG A 27 6.00 -11.07 2.77
C ARG A 27 5.76 -9.58 2.62
N GLN A 28 6.32 -8.79 3.50
CA GLN A 28 6.09 -7.34 3.46
C GLN A 28 6.85 -6.65 2.36
N GLU A 29 8.03 -7.18 2.02
CA GLU A 29 8.81 -6.76 0.86
C GLU A 29 8.01 -6.90 -0.45
N ASP A 30 7.02 -7.79 -0.44
CA ASP A 30 6.13 -8.09 -1.56
C ASP A 30 4.82 -7.26 -1.52
N ILE A 31 4.61 -6.45 -0.47
CA ILE A 31 3.41 -5.62 -0.29
C ILE A 31 3.80 -4.14 -0.38
N PHE A 32 3.11 -3.41 -1.25
CA PHE A 32 3.31 -1.99 -1.53
C PHE A 32 2.03 -1.23 -1.25
N VAL A 33 2.13 -0.08 -0.56
CA VAL A 33 1.00 0.81 -0.30
C VAL A 33 1.26 2.13 -1.02
N LEU A 34 0.27 2.63 -1.74
CA LEU A 34 0.35 3.86 -2.55
C LEU A 34 -0.80 4.77 -2.16
N THR A 35 -0.51 6.05 -1.93
CA THR A 35 -1.51 7.09 -1.66
C THR A 35 -1.19 8.36 -2.45
N HIS A 36 -2.23 9.15 -2.74
CA HIS A 36 -2.04 10.50 -3.28
C HIS A 36 -1.70 11.48 -2.16
N ASN A 37 -0.94 12.52 -2.52
CA ASN A 37 -0.45 13.58 -1.64
C ASN A 37 -1.58 14.14 -0.76
N ASP A 38 -1.52 13.91 0.55
CA ASP A 38 -1.49 14.99 1.56
C ASP A 38 -1.28 14.42 2.98
N ASP A 39 -0.32 15.02 3.67
CA ASP A 39 -0.19 15.17 5.13
C ASP A 39 -0.20 13.99 6.11
N GLN A 40 -0.36 12.73 5.69
CA GLN A 40 -0.46 11.62 6.65
C GLN A 40 0.90 11.18 7.20
N THR A 41 1.39 11.96 8.16
CA THR A 41 2.40 11.59 9.16
C THR A 41 1.75 10.80 10.31
N ASP A 42 0.44 10.55 10.25
CA ASP A 42 -0.38 10.10 11.39
C ASP A 42 -0.67 8.59 11.45
N ILE A 43 -0.50 7.81 10.38
CA ILE A 43 -0.77 6.36 10.45
C ILE A 43 0.16 5.67 11.46
N LEU A 44 1.43 6.08 11.49
CA LEU A 44 2.42 5.62 12.45
C LEU A 44 2.04 6.06 13.88
N ALA A 45 1.49 7.27 14.03
CA ALA A 45 1.13 7.85 15.33
C ALA A 45 -0.14 7.23 15.94
N GLU A 46 -1.15 6.93 15.13
CA GLU A 46 -2.41 6.33 15.60
C GLU A 46 -2.19 4.87 16.06
N THR A 47 -1.30 4.15 15.38
CA THR A 47 -0.85 2.81 15.77
C THR A 47 -0.03 2.87 17.08
N THR A 48 0.82 3.88 17.24
CA THR A 48 1.69 4.04 18.43
C THR A 48 0.91 4.44 19.69
N ASN A 49 -0.23 5.12 19.57
CA ASN A 49 -1.07 5.49 20.74
C ASN A 49 -1.92 4.32 21.28
N SER A 50 -2.10 3.23 20.53
CA SER A 50 -2.70 2.01 21.05
C SER A 50 -1.62 1.12 21.65
N ASN A 51 -1.49 1.20 22.97
CA ASN A 51 -0.56 0.46 23.85
C ASN A 51 -0.80 -1.09 23.86
N LYS A 52 -0.99 -1.72 22.69
CA LYS A 52 -1.44 -3.11 22.50
C LYS A 52 -0.77 -3.85 21.34
N ILE A 53 0.40 -3.39 20.94
CA ILE A 53 1.08 -3.86 19.73
C ILE A 53 2.48 -4.29 20.16
N GLY A 54 2.73 -5.51 20.65
CA GLY A 54 2.43 -6.79 20.02
C GLY A 54 3.57 -7.12 19.05
N VAL A 55 4.51 -7.99 19.45
CA VAL A 55 5.76 -8.39 18.75
C VAL A 55 5.57 -8.94 17.31
N SER A 56 4.37 -8.85 16.75
CA SER A 56 3.96 -9.30 15.42
C SER A 56 3.76 -8.16 14.41
N GLU A 57 4.05 -6.92 14.79
CA GLU A 57 3.70 -5.72 14.00
C GLU A 57 4.88 -4.98 13.38
N GLU A 58 6.11 -5.44 13.62
CA GLU A 58 7.27 -5.11 12.78
C GLU A 58 6.92 -5.29 11.30
N GLY A 59 6.02 -6.25 11.04
CA GLY A 59 5.63 -6.58 9.71
C GLY A 59 4.84 -5.51 8.96
N VAL A 60 3.75 -5.08 9.58
CA VAL A 60 2.90 -4.02 9.04
C VAL A 60 3.72 -2.73 8.91
N PHE A 61 4.62 -2.46 9.87
CA PHE A 61 5.52 -1.31 9.85
C PHE A 61 6.45 -1.29 8.63
N ASN A 62 7.06 -2.43 8.26
CA ASN A 62 7.93 -2.52 7.09
C ASN A 62 7.18 -2.44 5.76
N SER A 63 5.96 -2.99 5.66
CA SER A 63 5.11 -2.78 4.46
C SER A 63 4.70 -1.31 4.29
N LEU A 64 4.45 -0.61 5.39
CA LEU A 64 4.21 0.83 5.39
C LEU A 64 5.50 1.63 5.12
N ALA A 65 6.69 1.09 5.39
CA ALA A 65 7.95 1.72 5.00
C ALA A 65 8.13 1.77 3.47
N ASN A 66 7.48 0.86 2.73
CA ASN A 66 7.36 0.89 1.27
C ASN A 66 6.18 1.76 0.77
N MET A 67 5.66 2.66 1.60
CA MET A 67 4.65 3.63 1.20
C MET A 67 5.28 4.70 0.31
N PHE A 68 5.06 4.60 -1.00
CA PHE A 68 5.58 5.56 -1.96
C PHE A 68 4.54 6.63 -2.27
N ARG A 69 4.93 7.88 -2.05
CA ARG A 69 4.20 9.05 -2.54
C ARG A 69 4.72 9.34 -3.95
N SER A 70 3.88 9.11 -4.95
CA SER A 70 4.26 9.32 -6.36
C SER A 70 3.14 10.04 -7.09
N GLN A 71 3.52 11.00 -7.92
CA GLN A 71 2.61 11.76 -8.77
C GLN A 71 2.94 11.48 -10.23
N GLY A 72 1.93 11.35 -11.08
CA GLY A 72 2.15 11.31 -12.53
C GLY A 72 2.96 10.10 -13.02
N ASP A 73 3.95 10.39 -13.85
CA ASP A 73 4.79 9.41 -14.55
C ASP A 73 5.62 8.50 -13.63
N GLU A 74 5.99 8.95 -12.42
CA GLU A 74 6.73 8.12 -11.46
C GLU A 74 5.87 6.98 -10.92
N LEU A 75 4.59 7.26 -10.65
CA LEU A 75 3.63 6.25 -10.24
C LEU A 75 3.44 5.22 -11.35
N ARG A 76 3.23 5.68 -12.59
CA ARG A 76 3.05 4.79 -13.76
C ARG A 76 4.26 3.88 -13.96
N SER A 77 5.47 4.42 -13.95
CA SER A 77 6.72 3.64 -14.11
C SER A 77 6.86 2.55 -13.03
N LYS A 78 6.44 2.84 -11.79
CA LYS A 78 6.48 1.87 -10.70
C LYS A 78 5.45 0.75 -10.88
N LEU A 79 4.22 1.13 -11.24
CA LEU A 79 3.13 0.18 -11.51
C LEU A 79 3.52 -0.77 -12.67
N GLU A 80 4.18 -0.25 -13.70
CA GLU A 80 4.73 -1.09 -14.77
C GLU A 80 5.87 -2.00 -14.28
N SER A 81 6.77 -1.51 -13.44
CA SER A 81 7.86 -2.30 -12.86
C SER A 81 7.37 -3.49 -12.02
N ILE A 82 6.23 -3.35 -11.35
CA ILE A 82 5.61 -4.47 -10.60
C ILE A 82 4.82 -5.42 -11.51
N GLY A 83 4.59 -5.06 -12.77
CA GLY A 83 3.98 -5.89 -13.81
C GLY A 83 2.54 -5.54 -14.16
N LEU A 84 2.10 -4.31 -13.85
CA LEU A 84 0.83 -3.77 -14.34
C LEU A 84 1.01 -3.16 -15.73
N THR A 85 -0.06 -3.16 -16.52
CA THR A 85 -0.06 -2.50 -17.82
C THR A 85 -0.26 -0.99 -17.69
N ASP A 86 0.18 -0.22 -18.69
CA ASP A 86 -0.06 1.23 -18.76
C ASP A 86 -1.54 1.61 -18.53
N ARG A 87 -2.48 0.83 -19.08
CA ARG A 87 -3.92 1.04 -18.88
C ARG A 87 -4.35 0.86 -17.43
N GLU A 88 -3.83 -0.16 -16.75
CA GLU A 88 -4.10 -0.41 -15.33
C GLU A 88 -3.46 0.69 -14.49
N ALA A 89 -2.23 1.07 -14.81
CA ALA A 89 -1.52 2.13 -14.13
C ALA A 89 -2.28 3.47 -14.20
N ALA A 90 -2.74 3.86 -15.41
CA ALA A 90 -3.56 5.05 -15.61
C ALA A 90 -4.93 4.96 -14.90
N GLN A 91 -5.49 3.76 -14.74
CA GLN A 91 -6.71 3.58 -13.97
C GLN A 91 -6.47 3.80 -12.48
N TYR A 92 -5.42 3.22 -11.93
CA TYR A 92 -5.10 3.35 -10.50
C TYR A 92 -4.63 4.76 -10.13
N GLU A 93 -3.92 5.44 -11.02
CA GLU A 93 -3.60 6.87 -10.90
C GLU A 93 -4.85 7.71 -10.67
N ARG A 94 -5.89 7.51 -11.50
CA ARG A 94 -7.19 8.20 -11.31
C ARG A 94 -7.88 7.87 -9.98
N GLU A 95 -7.64 6.69 -9.43
CA GLU A 95 -8.19 6.33 -8.12
C GLU A 95 -7.42 7.00 -6.99
N LEU A 96 -6.10 7.09 -7.10
CA LEU A 96 -5.26 7.85 -6.16
C LEU A 96 -5.67 9.32 -6.15
N ASP A 97 -5.85 9.95 -7.31
CA ASP A 97 -6.32 11.34 -7.43
C ASP A 97 -7.67 11.59 -6.75
N ARG A 98 -8.50 10.55 -6.54
CA ARG A 98 -9.76 10.64 -5.80
C ARG A 98 -9.58 10.53 -4.28
N GLY A 99 -8.35 10.45 -3.79
CA GLY A 99 -8.02 10.23 -2.38
C GLY A 99 -8.09 8.77 -1.95
N ARG A 100 -8.14 7.81 -2.90
CA ARG A 100 -8.13 6.38 -2.56
C ARG A 100 -6.71 5.90 -2.26
N VAL A 101 -6.62 4.76 -1.58
CA VAL A 101 -5.38 4.08 -1.23
C VAL A 101 -5.27 2.80 -2.04
N LEU A 102 -4.09 2.53 -2.57
CA LEU A 102 -3.81 1.29 -3.30
C LEU A 102 -2.88 0.39 -2.51
N VAL A 103 -3.26 -0.86 -2.34
CA VAL A 103 -2.43 -1.92 -1.75
C VAL A 103 -2.15 -2.95 -2.82
N ILE A 104 -0.86 -3.20 -3.08
CA ILE A 104 -0.41 -4.11 -4.12
C ILE A 104 0.42 -5.21 -3.50
N ALA A 105 0.04 -6.47 -3.70
CA ALA A 105 0.78 -7.64 -3.23
C ALA A 105 1.29 -8.47 -4.40
N LYS A 106 2.59 -8.73 -4.46
CA LYS A 106 3.24 -9.50 -5.51
C LYS A 106 4.01 -10.67 -4.91
N LEU A 107 3.48 -11.88 -5.05
CA LEU A 107 4.20 -13.08 -4.65
C LEU A 107 5.39 -13.30 -5.59
N HIS A 108 6.61 -13.36 -5.04
CA HIS A 108 7.82 -13.81 -5.74
C HIS A 108 7.77 -15.31 -6.06
#